data_AF-A0A9C9X4V3-F1
#
_entry.id   AF-A0A9C9X4V3-F1
#
_cell.length_a   1.000
_cell.length_b   1.000
_cell.length_c   1.000
_cell.angle_alpha   90.00
_cell.angle_beta   90.00
_cell.angle_gamma   90.00
#
_symmetry.space_group_name_H-M   'P 1'
#
loop_
_entity.id
_entity.type
_entity.pdbx_description
1 polymer ?
#
loop_
_entity_poly.entity_id
_entity_poly.type
_entity_poly.pdbx_seq_one_letter_code
_entity_poly.pdbx_strand_id
1 'polypeptide(L)'
;METLTNFVNLEILLLLLAIWFIILYQLVTGKINTDGMARDKKDGGMSPGRLQLLFFTFIGVFFFVIQVMKNPGVVPEIPPALLVLLGGSNAVYLGGKANSMLSRLGKEQSKK
;
A
#
# COMPACT_ATOMS: atom_id res chain seq x y z
N MET A 1 16.55 -34.51 -3.74
CA MET A 1 16.80 -33.06 -3.95
C MET A 1 15.49 -32.30 -4.05
N GLU A 2 14.54 -32.75 -4.88
CA GLU A 2 13.25 -32.07 -5.11
C GLU A 2 12.34 -32.00 -3.87
N THR A 3 12.31 -33.06 -3.04
CA THR A 3 11.51 -33.12 -1.81
C THR A 3 11.98 -32.13 -0.73
N LEU A 4 13.30 -31.95 -0.58
CA LEU A 4 13.89 -30.98 0.35
C LEU A 4 13.59 -29.55 -0.10
N THR A 5 13.76 -29.25 -1.39
CA THR A 5 13.46 -27.92 -1.95
C THR A 5 11.98 -27.56 -1.81
N ASN A 6 11.07 -28.52 -2.05
CA ASN A 6 9.64 -28.29 -1.89
C ASN A 6 9.23 -28.08 -0.42
N PHE A 7 9.86 -28.82 0.50
CA PHE A 7 9.63 -28.64 1.94
C PHE A 7 10.05 -27.23 2.41
N VAL A 8 11.25 -26.80 2.01
CA VAL A 8 11.78 -25.47 2.34
C VAL A 8 10.91 -24.35 1.74
N ASN A 9 10.49 -24.49 0.48
CA ASN A 9 9.63 -23.49 -0.16
C ASN A 9 8.26 -23.37 0.54
N LEU A 10 7.67 -24.50 0.96
CA LEU A 10 6.40 -24.50 1.69
C LEU A 10 6.55 -23.83 3.05
N GLU A 11 7.61 -24.16 3.79
CA GLU A 11 7.89 -23.57 5.10
C GLU A 11 8.08 -22.05 5.00
N ILE A 12 8.85 -21.58 4.02
CA ILE A 12 9.06 -20.15 3.77
C ILE A 12 7.75 -19.45 3.41
N LEU A 13 6.92 -20.05 2.54
CA LEU A 13 5.64 -19.47 2.13
C LEU A 13 4.67 -19.40 3.32
N LEU A 14 4.62 -20.46 4.13
CA LEU A 14 3.79 -20.51 5.34
C LEU A 14 4.23 -19.45 6.36
N LEU A 15 5.54 -19.29 6.57
CA LEU A 15 6.10 -18.27 7.45
C LEU A 15 5.75 -16.85 6.97
N LEU A 16 5.90 -16.57 5.67
CA LEU A 16 5.54 -15.27 5.09
C LEU A 16 4.04 -14.97 5.22
N LEU A 17 3.18 -15.96 4.96
CA LEU A 17 1.74 -15.83 5.16
C LEU A 17 1.39 -15.57 6.63
N ALA A 18 2.03 -16.30 7.56
CA ALA A 18 1.80 -16.11 8.99
C ALA A 18 2.16 -14.68 9.44
N ILE A 19 3.30 -14.15 9.00
CA ILE A 19 3.71 -12.76 9.29
C ILE A 19 2.70 -11.78 8.72
N TRP A 20 2.26 -11.97 7.47
CA TRP A 20 1.27 -11.11 6.82
C TRP A 20 -0.07 -11.11 7.57
N PHE A 21 -0.56 -12.28 7.99
CA PHE A 21 -1.76 -12.41 8.81
C PHE A 21 -1.63 -11.77 10.18
N ILE A 22 -0.47 -11.88 10.84
CA ILE A 22 -0.20 -11.22 12.13
C ILE A 22 -0.27 -9.70 11.96
N ILE A 23 0.33 -9.16 10.89
CA ILE A 23 0.28 -7.71 10.60
C ILE A 23 -1.17 -7.27 10.37
N LEU A 24 -1.94 -7.99 9.56
CA LEU A 24 -3.36 -7.69 9.35
C LEU A 24 -4.16 -7.76 10.65
N TYR A 25 -3.93 -8.80 11.45
CA TYR A 25 -4.60 -8.97 12.73
C TYR A 25 -4.28 -7.81 13.67
N GLN A 26 -3.03 -7.37 13.75
CA GLN A 26 -2.61 -6.20 14.54
C GLN A 26 -3.16 -4.88 14.00
N LEU A 27 -3.37 -4.77 12.68
CA LEU A 27 -3.99 -3.61 12.04
C LEU A 27 -5.49 -3.53 12.35
N VAL A 28 -6.21 -4.66 12.34
CA VAL A 28 -7.65 -4.74 12.67
C VAL A 28 -7.89 -4.60 14.18
N THR A 29 -7.04 -5.18 15.03
CA THR A 29 -7.14 -5.03 16.49
C THR A 29 -6.67 -3.67 17.00
N GLY A 30 -6.21 -2.77 16.12
CA GLY A 30 -5.80 -1.42 16.48
C GLY A 30 -4.58 -1.35 17.40
N LYS A 31 -3.85 -2.48 17.59
CA LYS A 31 -2.58 -2.50 18.33
C LYS A 31 -1.51 -1.69 17.60
N ILE A 32 -1.59 -1.63 16.27
CA ILE A 32 -0.88 -0.63 15.48
C ILE A 32 -1.73 0.64 15.53
N ASN A 33 -1.18 1.69 16.13
CA ASN A 33 -1.84 2.99 16.23
C ASN A 33 -1.93 3.64 14.84
N THR A 34 -2.92 3.24 14.05
CA THR A 34 -3.20 3.78 12.71
C THR A 34 -3.81 5.18 12.77
N ASP A 35 -4.10 5.68 13.98
CA ASP A 35 -4.73 6.97 14.24
C ASP A 35 -3.88 8.16 13.74
N GLY A 36 -2.56 8.00 13.65
CA GLY A 36 -1.66 8.99 13.03
C GLY A 36 -1.51 8.85 11.50
N MET A 37 -1.82 7.68 10.95
CA MET A 37 -1.59 7.32 9.54
C MET A 37 -2.87 7.39 8.70
N ALA A 38 -4.03 7.08 9.27
CA ALA A 38 -5.30 7.05 8.56
C ALA A 38 -6.20 8.26 8.90
N ARG A 39 -6.00 8.94 10.02
CA ARG A 39 -6.89 10.01 10.48
C ARG A 39 -6.39 11.39 10.05
N ASP A 40 -7.30 12.23 9.58
CA ASP A 40 -6.99 13.62 9.27
C ASP A 40 -7.15 14.49 10.52
N LYS A 41 -6.16 15.35 10.80
CA LYS A 41 -6.08 16.17 12.04
C LYS A 41 -7.18 17.23 12.16
N LYS A 42 -8.02 17.43 11.14
CA LYS A 42 -9.04 18.49 11.10
C LYS A 42 -10.49 18.02 11.24
N ASP A 43 -10.82 16.79 10.83
CA ASP A 43 -12.23 16.33 10.81
C ASP A 43 -12.45 14.97 11.49
N GLY A 44 -11.42 14.32 12.04
CA GLY A 44 -11.56 12.99 12.64
C GLY A 44 -11.91 11.86 11.66
N GLY A 45 -12.14 12.20 10.39
CA GLY A 45 -12.37 11.27 9.29
C GLY A 45 -11.10 10.63 8.74
N MET A 46 -11.28 9.51 8.05
CA MET A 46 -10.21 8.75 7.41
C MET A 46 -9.72 9.48 6.13
N SER A 47 -8.42 9.71 5.98
CA SER A 47 -7.82 10.41 4.83
C SER A 47 -7.89 9.52 3.57
N PRO A 48 -8.70 9.86 2.56
CA PRO A 48 -8.95 9.00 1.40
C PRO A 48 -7.68 8.67 0.61
N GLY A 49 -6.78 9.64 0.48
CA GLY A 49 -5.52 9.46 -0.26
C GLY A 49 -4.55 8.47 0.39
N ARG A 50 -4.58 8.34 1.72
CA ARG A 50 -3.71 7.39 2.44
C ARG A 50 -4.26 5.97 2.37
N LEU A 51 -5.59 5.82 2.38
CA LEU A 51 -6.25 4.55 2.08
C LEU A 51 -6.00 4.09 0.65
N GLN A 52 -6.06 5.02 -0.30
CA GLN A 52 -5.76 4.74 -1.70
C GLN A 52 -4.34 4.18 -1.88
N LEU A 53 -3.35 4.82 -1.24
CA LEU A 53 -1.96 4.33 -1.25
C LEU A 53 -1.85 2.92 -0.65
N LEU A 54 -2.46 2.68 0.52
CA LEU A 54 -2.45 1.37 1.17
C LEU A 54 -3.08 0.28 0.27
N PHE A 55 -4.20 0.60 -0.39
CA PHE A 55 -4.89 -0.31 -1.29
C PHE A 55 -4.03 -0.66 -2.52
N PHE A 56 -3.40 0.32 -3.14
CA PHE A 56 -2.50 0.08 -4.27
C PHE A 56 -1.24 -0.71 -3.87
N THR A 57 -0.72 -0.52 -2.65
CA THR A 57 0.36 -1.35 -2.11
C THR A 57 -0.08 -2.81 -1.97
N PHE A 58 -1.27 -3.08 -1.43
CA PHE A 58 -1.79 -4.44 -1.36
C PHE A 58 -1.93 -5.08 -2.74
N ILE A 59 -2.49 -4.36 -3.72
CA ILE A 59 -2.59 -4.84 -5.11
C ILE A 59 -1.21 -5.23 -5.65
N GLY A 60 -0.19 -4.37 -5.44
CA GLY A 60 1.18 -4.65 -5.86
C GLY A 60 1.77 -5.90 -5.21
N VAL A 61 1.57 -6.08 -3.90
CA VAL A 61 2.04 -7.25 -3.16
C VAL A 61 1.37 -8.53 -3.68
N PHE A 62 0.04 -8.54 -3.85
CA PHE A 62 -0.67 -9.71 -4.37
C PHE A 62 -0.22 -10.08 -5.78
N PHE A 63 -0.06 -9.07 -6.64
CA PHE A 63 0.44 -9.29 -7.99
C PHE A 63 1.84 -9.91 -8.00
N PHE A 64 2.75 -9.38 -7.16
CA PHE A 64 4.11 -9.89 -7.02
C PHE A 64 4.12 -11.34 -6.54
N VAL A 65 3.34 -11.67 -5.50
CA VAL A 65 3.24 -13.05 -4.97
C VAL A 65 2.74 -14.02 -6.05
N ILE A 66 1.68 -13.66 -6.79
CA ILE A 66 1.15 -14.49 -7.88
C ILE A 66 2.20 -14.71 -8.96
N GLN A 67 2.98 -13.68 -9.32
CA GLN A 67 4.03 -13.81 -10.33
C GLN A 67 5.19 -14.70 -9.87
N VAL A 68 5.64 -14.56 -8.63
CA VAL A 68 6.68 -15.42 -8.06
C VAL A 68 6.23 -16.88 -7.99
N MET A 69 4.96 -17.15 -7.67
CA MET A 69 4.41 -18.50 -7.69
C MET A 69 4.33 -19.10 -9.09
N LYS A 70 4.08 -18.29 -10.13
CA LYS A 70 4.01 -18.75 -11.52
C LYS A 70 5.39 -19.02 -12.13
N ASN A 71 6.38 -18.18 -11.81
CA ASN A 71 7.74 -18.26 -12.36
C ASN A 71 8.78 -18.23 -11.23
N PRO A 72 8.97 -19.34 -10.50
CA PRO A 72 9.95 -19.41 -9.43
C PRO A 72 11.38 -19.31 -10.00
N GLY A 73 12.21 -18.42 -9.43
CA GLY A 73 13.63 -18.28 -9.77
C GLY A 73 13.98 -17.12 -10.72
N VAL A 74 13.00 -16.37 -11.21
CA VAL A 74 13.21 -15.15 -12.01
C VAL A 74 12.60 -13.97 -11.28
N VAL A 75 13.30 -12.83 -11.23
CA VAL A 75 12.70 -11.59 -10.71
C VAL A 75 11.55 -11.21 -11.64
N PRO A 76 10.31 -11.14 -11.14
CA PRO A 76 9.17 -10.89 -12.00
C PRO A 76 9.25 -9.50 -12.63
N GLU A 77 9.12 -9.42 -13.95
CA GLU A 77 9.03 -8.14 -14.64
C GLU A 77 7.71 -7.46 -14.27
N ILE A 78 7.81 -6.23 -13.78
CA ILE A 78 6.64 -5.45 -13.36
C ILE A 78 5.93 -4.93 -14.62
N PRO A 79 4.65 -5.28 -14.84
CA PRO A 79 3.93 -4.81 -16.02
C PRO A 79 3.85 -3.28 -16.05
N PRO A 80 4.00 -2.65 -17.23
CA PRO A 80 3.85 -1.20 -17.37
C PRO A 80 2.51 -0.68 -16.84
N ALA A 81 1.44 -1.47 -16.96
CA ALA A 81 0.12 -1.12 -16.44
C ALA A 81 0.11 -0.91 -14.91
N LEU A 82 0.85 -1.71 -14.15
CA LEU A 82 0.96 -1.55 -12.69
C LEU A 82 1.76 -0.31 -12.32
N LEU A 83 2.82 0.00 -13.07
CA LEU A 83 3.60 1.22 -12.89
C LEU A 83 2.75 2.47 -13.19
N VAL A 84 1.95 2.44 -14.25
CA VAL A 84 1.02 3.53 -14.59
C VAL A 84 -0.06 3.68 -13.54
N LEU A 85 -0.61 2.58 -13.01
CA LEU A 85 -1.62 2.61 -11.95
C LEU A 85 -1.07 3.23 -10.66
N LEU A 86 0.11 2.77 -10.21
CA LEU A 86 0.79 3.31 -9.02
C LEU A 86 1.22 4.77 -9.23
N GLY A 87 1.86 5.08 -10.36
CA GLY A 87 2.28 6.44 -10.69
C GLY A 87 1.09 7.39 -10.82
N GLY A 88 0.02 6.97 -11.51
CA GLY A 88 -1.22 7.72 -11.64
C GLY A 88 -1.90 7.98 -10.30
N SER A 89 -1.93 6.99 -9.40
CA SER A 89 -2.48 7.17 -8.06
C SER A 89 -1.75 8.26 -7.25
N ASN A 90 -0.41 8.30 -7.36
CA ASN A 90 0.41 9.32 -6.73
C ASN A 90 0.22 10.69 -7.40
N ALA A 91 0.11 10.74 -8.72
CA ALA A 91 -0.14 11.98 -9.46
C ALA A 91 -1.49 12.61 -9.07
N VAL A 92 -2.54 11.80 -8.96
CA VAL A 92 -3.86 12.26 -8.49
C VAL A 92 -3.79 12.76 -7.04
N TYR A 93 -3.10 12.03 -6.15
CA TYR A 93 -2.93 12.44 -4.75
C TYR A 93 -2.18 13.78 -4.63
N LEU A 94 -1.06 13.92 -5.34
CA LEU A 94 -0.25 15.13 -5.34
C LEU A 94 -1.00 16.31 -5.97
N GLY A 95 -1.74 16.08 -7.06
CA GLY A 95 -2.59 17.09 -7.69
C GLY A 95 -3.67 17.61 -6.74
N GLY A 96 -4.38 16.71 -6.05
CA GLY A 96 -5.38 17.09 -5.04
C GLY A 96 -4.76 17.87 -3.88
N LYS A 97 -3.57 17.46 -3.41
CA LYS A 97 -2.85 18.15 -2.33
C LYS A 97 -2.37 19.54 -2.76
N ALA A 98 -1.80 19.67 -3.96
CA ALA A 98 -1.36 20.94 -4.52
C ALA A 98 -2.54 21.93 -4.64
N ASN A 99 -3.68 21.47 -5.16
CA ASN A 99 -4.89 22.29 -5.26
C ASN A 99 -5.41 22.74 -3.87
N SER A 100 -5.36 21.86 -2.86
CA SER A 100 -5.73 22.21 -1.48
C SER A 100 -4.79 23.23 -0.84
N MET A 101 -3.50 23.21 -1.20
CA MET A 101 -2.52 24.19 -0.72
C MET A 101 -2.72 25.54 -1.40
N LEU A 102 -2.91 25.54 -2.72
CA LEU A 102 -3.16 26.76 -3.50
C LEU A 102 -4.44 27.48 -3.04
N SER A 103 -5.52 26.74 -2.83
CA SER A 103 -6.80 27.29 -2.35
C SER A 103 -6.73 27.81 -0.91
N ARG A 104 -5.84 27.26 -0.05
CA ARG A 104 -5.59 27.81 1.30
C ARG A 104 -4.83 29.12 1.27
N LEU A 105 -3.83 29.24 0.40
CA LEU A 105 -3.07 30.48 0.19
C LEU A 105 -3.98 31.63 -0.28
N GLY A 106 -4.92 31.35 -1.18
CA GLY A 106 -5.92 32.34 -1.61
C GLY A 106 -6.87 32.80 -0.49
N LYS A 107 -7.25 31.89 0.43
CA LYS A 107 -8.13 32.23 1.57
C LYS A 107 -7.43 33.02 2.68
N GLU A 108 -6.12 32.84 2.87
CA GLU A 108 -5.34 33.64 3.84
C GLU A 108 -5.14 35.09 3.39
N GLN A 109 -5.07 35.35 2.08
CA GLN A 109 -4.96 36.70 1.52
C GLN A 109 -6.25 37.51 1.64
N SER A 110 -7.43 36.86 1.62
CA SER A 110 -8.73 37.54 1.74
C SER A 110 -9.13 37.91 3.18
N LYS A 111 -8.37 37.48 4.19
CA LYS A 111 -8.66 37.72 5.62
C LYS A 111 -7.78 38.82 6.26
N LYS A 112 -6.89 39.43 5.47
CA LYS A 112 -6.18 40.68 5.81
C LYS A 112 -6.84 41.85 5.09
#